data_AF-A0A2E4MYP7-F1
#
_entry.id   AF-A0A2E4MYP7-F1
#
_cell.length_a   1.000
_cell.length_b   1.000
_cell.length_c   1.000
_cell.angle_alpha   90.00
_cell.angle_beta   90.00
_cell.angle_gamma   90.00
#
_symmetry.space_group_name_H-M   'P 1'
#
loop_
_entity.id
_entity.type
_entity.pdbx_description
1 polymer ?
#
loop_
_entity_poly.entity_id
_entity_poly.type
_entity_poly.pdbx_seq_one_letter_code
_entity_poly.pdbx_strand_id
1 'polypeptide(L)'
;MAYQAQRIPDIPTDRDLQSVLRDYEEICKTVIRTVADRYDPEYPFVNTKLDLITGTNFLDDDPIRGKQAIYGWIQGRALEALAGHARWLTDQGETDLADRLDAIIRSVLDQIRRMRDRNDGHLSFFMYPDGTPFQIDSDGKPCDIATDQAYGFSDLFSSKGMYAAARRLGDDAAALEAREYIDDVEESIWDNSFQTDQISLDPKNPIERRSTYHSHGPFMIQIGTTCLLVESRHPTGIERGLAIIEHELSSHTNLDGRVSGLLEGDFFESVDTDGEPYRDESGVLLSDPGHSLEFVGLAAKFLRAAEESGDADKDQLERITEIRRQLPIVLERNFENGYFEAGGISKAFDLVTRKHLNTDMPWWNLPETIRAAALCLVTAADETEKAMCRRVFRDCHNAFLKFTRPDLHLMAYQTRGASGQPISVIPATADADPGYHTGLSLIDTIEALK
;
A
#
# COMPACT_ATOMS: atom_id res chain seq x y z
N MET A 1 14.64 -20.49 9.83
CA MET A 1 13.91 -21.68 10.36
C MET A 1 12.72 -21.92 9.43
N ALA A 2 11.79 -22.84 9.70
CA ALA A 2 10.68 -23.11 8.77
C ALA A 2 9.39 -22.40 9.22
N TYR A 3 8.65 -21.85 8.25
CA TYR A 3 7.30 -21.30 8.43
C TYR A 3 6.33 -22.36 9.00
N GLN A 4 5.55 -22.00 10.02
CA GLN A 4 4.72 -22.92 10.81
C GLN A 4 3.23 -22.83 10.50
N ALA A 5 2.77 -21.74 9.88
CA ALA A 5 1.36 -21.45 9.63
C ALA A 5 0.52 -21.51 10.92
N GLN A 6 1.04 -20.94 12.01
CA GLN A 6 0.40 -21.04 13.31
C GLN A 6 -0.90 -20.23 13.34
N ARG A 7 -2.03 -20.86 13.69
CA ARG A 7 -3.31 -20.16 13.87
C ARG A 7 -3.41 -19.49 15.23
N ILE A 8 -4.07 -18.34 15.26
CA ILE A 8 -4.43 -17.63 16.51
C ILE A 8 -5.82 -18.09 16.98
N PRO A 9 -6.03 -18.38 18.27
CA PRO A 9 -7.30 -18.87 18.81
C PRO A 9 -8.43 -17.80 18.80
N ASP A 10 -9.67 -18.25 19.01
CA ASP A 10 -10.87 -17.40 18.99
C ASP A 10 -10.91 -16.34 20.11
N ILE A 11 -10.17 -16.55 21.19
CA ILE A 11 -9.97 -15.57 22.27
C ILE A 11 -8.47 -15.26 22.30
N PRO A 12 -8.00 -14.30 21.48
CA PRO A 12 -6.58 -13.99 21.35
C PRO A 12 -6.04 -13.24 22.56
N THR A 13 -4.82 -13.58 22.95
CA THR A 13 -3.99 -12.82 23.89
C THR A 13 -2.79 -12.19 23.17
N ASP A 14 -2.11 -11.24 23.80
CA ASP A 14 -0.90 -10.63 23.24
C ASP A 14 0.19 -11.69 22.97
N ARG A 15 0.26 -12.73 23.80
CA ARG A 15 1.18 -13.85 23.62
C ARG A 15 0.87 -14.65 22.35
N ASP A 16 -0.41 -14.81 22.00
CA ASP A 16 -0.80 -15.50 20.78
C ASP A 16 -0.39 -14.69 19.54
N LEU A 17 -0.57 -13.37 19.58
CA LEU A 17 -0.10 -12.46 18.52
C LEU A 17 1.44 -12.50 18.39
N GLN A 18 2.16 -12.45 19.50
CA GLN A 18 3.62 -12.55 19.50
C GLN A 18 4.12 -13.90 18.94
N SER A 19 3.36 -14.98 19.14
CA SER A 19 3.76 -16.31 18.69
C SER A 19 3.84 -16.45 17.17
N VAL A 20 3.06 -15.65 16.42
CA VAL A 20 3.05 -15.68 14.95
C VAL A 20 4.07 -14.75 14.30
N LEU A 21 4.75 -13.88 15.06
CA LEU A 21 5.73 -12.94 14.49
C LEU A 21 6.88 -13.65 13.78
N ARG A 22 7.23 -14.86 14.22
CA ARG A 22 8.25 -15.68 13.54
C ARG A 22 7.84 -16.08 12.13
N ASP A 23 6.55 -16.39 11.92
CA ASP A 23 6.04 -16.70 10.59
C ASP A 23 6.14 -15.46 9.69
N TYR A 24 5.91 -14.26 10.23
CA TYR A 24 6.08 -13.01 9.49
C TYR A 24 7.54 -12.75 9.12
N GLU A 25 8.49 -12.98 10.04
CA GLU A 25 9.92 -12.86 9.74
C GLU A 25 10.33 -13.78 8.59
N GLU A 26 9.86 -15.03 8.60
CA GLU A 26 10.15 -16.00 7.54
C GLU A 26 9.48 -15.61 6.21
N ILE A 27 8.25 -15.08 6.22
CA ILE A 27 7.59 -14.53 5.02
C ILE A 27 8.42 -13.38 4.43
N CYS A 28 8.75 -12.34 5.22
CA CYS A 28 9.50 -11.17 4.75
C CYS A 28 10.86 -11.59 4.16
N LYS A 29 11.61 -12.45 4.86
CA LYS A 29 12.92 -12.94 4.40
C LYS A 29 12.81 -13.80 3.15
N THR A 30 11.79 -14.64 3.02
CA THR A 30 11.65 -15.58 1.89
C THR A 30 11.20 -14.84 0.64
N VAL A 31 10.24 -13.94 0.75
CA VAL A 31 9.75 -13.12 -0.36
C VAL A 31 10.87 -12.22 -0.89
N ILE A 32 11.56 -11.47 -0.03
CA ILE A 32 12.59 -10.53 -0.49
C ILE A 32 13.82 -11.25 -1.05
N ARG A 33 14.19 -12.42 -0.51
CA ARG A 33 15.24 -13.26 -1.09
C ARG A 33 14.84 -13.76 -2.48
N THR A 34 13.58 -14.13 -2.66
CA THR A 34 13.04 -14.56 -3.97
C THR A 34 13.08 -13.40 -4.98
N VAL A 35 12.74 -12.18 -4.55
CA VAL A 35 12.89 -10.98 -5.40
C VAL A 35 14.35 -10.78 -5.80
N ALA A 36 15.30 -10.89 -4.86
CA ALA A 36 16.72 -10.76 -5.14
C ALA A 36 17.26 -11.89 -6.04
N ASP A 37 16.76 -13.12 -5.90
CA ASP A 37 17.12 -14.28 -6.73
C ASP A 37 16.60 -14.20 -8.16
N ARG A 38 15.49 -13.48 -8.36
CA ARG A 38 14.91 -13.24 -9.68
C ARG A 38 15.48 -12.01 -10.39
N TYR A 39 16.31 -11.22 -9.70
CA TYR A 39 16.95 -10.05 -10.29
C TYR A 39 17.98 -10.47 -11.34
N ASP A 40 17.93 -9.81 -12.49
CA ASP A 40 18.79 -10.05 -13.64
C ASP A 40 19.41 -8.72 -14.07
N PRO A 41 20.74 -8.54 -14.03
CA PRO A 41 21.39 -7.29 -14.43
C PRO A 41 21.12 -6.86 -15.88
N GLU A 42 20.76 -7.79 -16.78
CA GLU A 42 20.36 -7.46 -18.16
C GLU A 42 18.91 -6.95 -18.25
N TYR A 43 18.14 -7.12 -17.19
CA TYR A 43 16.79 -6.60 -17.00
C TYR A 43 16.75 -5.77 -15.71
N PRO A 44 17.16 -4.49 -15.72
CA PRO A 44 17.43 -3.68 -14.54
C PRO A 44 16.15 -3.17 -13.84
N PHE A 45 15.19 -4.08 -13.64
CA PHE A 45 13.90 -3.90 -13.01
C PHE A 45 13.66 -5.03 -12.02
N VAL A 46 12.87 -4.77 -10.99
CA VAL A 46 12.37 -5.82 -10.12
C VAL A 46 11.39 -6.70 -10.90
N ASN A 47 11.68 -8.01 -10.93
CA ASN A 47 10.92 -8.98 -11.71
C ASN A 47 10.09 -9.91 -10.81
N THR A 48 8.82 -9.55 -10.62
CA THR A 48 7.82 -10.36 -9.94
C THR A 48 6.76 -10.91 -10.89
N LYS A 49 7.12 -11.11 -12.17
CA LYS A 49 6.27 -11.66 -13.23
C LYS A 49 6.10 -13.17 -13.07
N LEU A 50 5.28 -13.56 -12.09
CA LEU A 50 5.02 -14.93 -11.66
C LEU A 50 3.52 -15.10 -11.44
N ASP A 51 2.93 -16.12 -12.05
CA ASP A 51 1.54 -16.49 -11.79
C ASP A 51 1.45 -17.18 -10.43
N LEU A 52 0.84 -16.51 -9.46
CA LEU A 52 0.68 -17.00 -8.10
C LEU A 52 -0.40 -18.07 -7.96
N ILE A 53 -1.14 -18.41 -9.02
CA ILE A 53 -2.04 -19.57 -9.07
C ILE A 53 -1.26 -20.81 -9.51
N THR A 54 -0.64 -20.73 -10.69
CA THR A 54 0.02 -21.88 -11.33
C THR A 54 1.46 -22.11 -10.85
N GLY A 55 2.12 -21.09 -10.33
CA GLY A 55 3.54 -21.11 -9.96
C GLY A 55 4.50 -20.97 -11.14
N THR A 56 3.99 -20.67 -12.35
CA THR A 56 4.82 -20.51 -13.56
C THR A 56 5.06 -19.04 -13.87
N ASN A 57 6.22 -18.71 -14.44
CA ASN A 57 6.45 -17.38 -14.99
C ASN A 57 5.46 -17.10 -16.13
N PHE A 58 5.03 -15.85 -16.26
CA PHE A 58 4.32 -15.41 -17.44
C PHE A 58 5.25 -15.47 -18.67
N LEU A 59 4.65 -15.55 -19.86
CA LEU A 59 5.42 -15.54 -21.11
C LEU A 59 6.07 -14.17 -21.32
N ASP A 60 7.29 -14.15 -21.85
CA ASP A 60 8.04 -12.91 -22.04
C ASP A 60 7.35 -11.94 -23.04
N ASP A 61 6.55 -12.47 -23.96
CA ASP A 61 5.79 -11.75 -24.98
C ASP A 61 4.34 -11.45 -24.58
N ASP A 62 3.91 -11.79 -23.36
CA ASP A 62 2.61 -11.36 -22.84
C ASP A 62 2.58 -9.82 -22.75
N PRO A 63 1.59 -9.14 -23.37
CA PRO A 63 1.58 -7.68 -23.50
C PRO A 63 1.38 -6.93 -22.18
N ILE A 64 0.91 -7.62 -21.15
CA ILE A 64 0.60 -7.05 -19.82
C ILE A 64 1.59 -7.60 -18.79
N ARG A 65 1.89 -8.89 -18.88
CA ARG A 65 2.61 -9.64 -17.83
C ARG A 65 4.03 -10.01 -18.20
N GLY A 66 4.42 -9.81 -19.46
CA GLY A 66 5.74 -10.11 -19.99
C GLY A 66 6.78 -9.08 -19.61
N LYS A 67 8.05 -9.36 -19.90
CA LYS A 67 9.18 -8.49 -19.55
C LYS A 67 9.16 -7.15 -20.29
N GLN A 68 8.45 -7.07 -21.41
CA GLN A 68 8.28 -5.81 -22.17
C GLN A 68 7.32 -4.82 -21.50
N ALA A 69 6.51 -5.27 -20.53
CA ALA A 69 5.61 -4.40 -19.78
C ALA A 69 6.22 -4.04 -18.42
N ILE A 70 6.80 -2.85 -18.32
CA ILE A 70 7.29 -2.27 -17.07
C ILE A 70 6.19 -1.41 -16.46
N TYR A 71 5.90 -1.67 -15.19
CA TYR A 71 4.92 -0.92 -14.43
C TYR A 71 5.59 0.16 -13.59
N GLY A 72 5.38 1.43 -13.89
CA GLY A 72 6.04 2.55 -13.19
C GLY A 72 5.84 2.49 -11.68
N TRP A 73 4.58 2.43 -11.24
CA TRP A 73 4.23 2.28 -9.83
C TRP A 73 4.81 1.02 -9.13
N ILE A 74 5.01 -0.11 -9.83
CA ILE A 74 5.57 -1.33 -9.23
C ILE A 74 7.03 -1.15 -8.95
N GLN A 75 7.77 -0.49 -9.85
CA GLN A 75 9.18 -0.22 -9.63
C GLN A 75 9.38 0.78 -8.48
N GLY A 76 8.51 1.81 -8.37
CA GLY A 76 8.45 2.69 -7.20
C GLY A 76 8.22 1.92 -5.89
N ARG A 77 7.16 1.11 -5.83
CA ARG A 77 6.88 0.22 -4.68
C ARG A 77 8.04 -0.71 -4.36
N ALA A 78 8.70 -1.26 -5.39
CA ALA A 78 9.80 -2.18 -5.22
C ALA A 78 11.04 -1.48 -4.64
N LEU A 79 11.35 -0.24 -5.05
CA LEU A 79 12.44 0.54 -4.46
C LEU A 79 12.21 0.79 -2.96
N GLU A 80 10.99 1.15 -2.56
CA GLU A 80 10.65 1.31 -1.15
C GLU A 80 10.73 -0.01 -0.39
N ALA A 81 10.18 -1.09 -0.96
CA ALA A 81 10.22 -2.41 -0.35
C ALA A 81 11.67 -2.90 -0.13
N LEU A 82 12.51 -2.79 -1.16
CA LEU A 82 13.92 -3.16 -1.07
C LEU A 82 14.66 -2.34 -0.01
N ALA A 83 14.46 -1.02 0.03
CA ALA A 83 15.10 -0.15 1.01
C ALA A 83 14.66 -0.47 2.45
N GLY A 84 13.35 -0.66 2.66
CA GLY A 84 12.79 -1.04 3.97
C GLY A 84 13.28 -2.41 4.45
N HIS A 85 13.32 -3.41 3.56
CA HIS A 85 13.86 -4.73 3.91
C HIS A 85 15.37 -4.68 4.15
N ALA A 86 16.14 -3.94 3.36
CA ALA A 86 17.59 -3.81 3.56
C ALA A 86 17.91 -3.19 4.93
N ARG A 87 17.17 -2.15 5.34
CA ARG A 87 17.24 -1.58 6.70
C ARG A 87 16.94 -2.64 7.75
N TRP A 88 15.77 -3.27 7.67
CA TRP A 88 15.33 -4.27 8.64
C TRP A 88 16.30 -5.46 8.74
N LEU A 89 16.79 -5.99 7.62
CA LEU A 89 17.77 -7.07 7.57
C LEU A 89 19.11 -6.67 8.20
N THR A 90 19.56 -5.42 7.98
CA THR A 90 20.77 -4.88 8.62
C THR A 90 20.60 -4.91 10.15
N ASP A 91 19.46 -4.47 10.65
CA ASP A 91 19.16 -4.46 12.10
C ASP A 91 19.07 -5.87 12.70
N GLN A 92 18.69 -6.87 11.88
CA GLN A 92 18.73 -8.29 12.26
C GLN A 92 20.13 -8.94 12.10
N GLY A 93 21.13 -8.22 11.60
CA GLY A 93 22.48 -8.74 11.35
C GLY A 93 22.62 -9.61 10.08
N GLU A 94 21.66 -9.55 9.16
CA GLU A 94 21.65 -10.31 7.88
C GLU A 94 22.24 -9.47 6.73
N THR A 95 23.51 -9.10 6.87
CA THR A 95 24.18 -8.13 5.99
C THR A 95 24.32 -8.60 4.55
N ASP A 96 24.57 -9.89 4.30
CA ASP A 96 24.80 -10.41 2.94
C ASP A 96 23.60 -10.20 2.01
N LEU A 97 22.39 -10.44 2.53
CA LEU A 97 21.17 -10.19 1.76
C LEU A 97 20.93 -8.69 1.62
N ALA A 98 21.12 -7.90 2.68
CA ALA A 98 20.96 -6.45 2.64
C ALA A 98 21.88 -5.80 1.59
N ASP A 99 23.17 -6.18 1.53
CA ASP A 99 24.13 -5.68 0.55
C ASP A 99 23.72 -6.03 -0.90
N ARG A 100 23.15 -7.23 -1.08
CA ARG A 100 22.60 -7.64 -2.38
C ARG A 100 21.38 -6.81 -2.77
N LEU A 101 20.51 -6.47 -1.82
CA LEU A 101 19.39 -5.55 -2.06
C LEU A 101 19.93 -4.16 -2.41
N ASP A 102 20.94 -3.64 -1.72
CA ASP A 102 21.53 -2.33 -2.03
C ASP A 102 22.12 -2.26 -3.46
N ALA A 103 22.70 -3.36 -3.95
CA ALA A 103 23.15 -3.46 -5.34
C ALA A 103 21.99 -3.38 -6.34
N ILE A 104 20.87 -4.06 -6.04
CA ILE A 104 19.66 -4.03 -6.86
C ILE A 104 19.04 -2.62 -6.83
N ILE A 105 18.89 -2.03 -5.65
CA ILE A 105 18.35 -0.68 -5.45
C ILE A 105 19.09 0.32 -6.33
N ARG A 106 20.43 0.29 -6.33
CA ARG A 106 21.25 1.20 -7.14
C ARG A 106 20.91 1.08 -8.63
N SER A 107 20.87 -0.15 -9.15
CA SER A 107 20.62 -0.37 -10.57
C SER A 107 19.20 0.00 -10.99
N VAL A 108 18.19 -0.32 -10.16
CA VAL A 108 16.79 0.02 -10.44
C VAL A 108 16.57 1.52 -10.31
N LEU A 109 17.13 2.18 -9.29
CA LEU A 109 17.06 3.63 -9.13
C LEU A 109 17.66 4.35 -10.34
N ASP A 110 18.86 3.95 -10.78
CA ASP A 110 19.50 4.53 -11.96
C ASP A 110 18.68 4.31 -13.24
N GLN A 111 17.99 3.17 -13.37
CA GLN A 111 17.11 2.92 -14.51
C GLN A 111 15.86 3.80 -14.46
N ILE A 112 15.22 3.92 -13.29
CA ILE A 112 13.99 4.72 -13.12
C ILE A 112 14.27 6.21 -13.37
N ARG A 113 15.40 6.73 -12.86
CA ARG A 113 15.83 8.11 -13.13
C ARG A 113 16.02 8.36 -14.62
N ARG A 114 16.66 7.44 -15.35
CA ARG A 114 16.82 7.54 -16.81
C ARG A 114 15.48 7.51 -17.56
N MET A 115 14.51 6.72 -17.10
CA MET A 115 13.17 6.69 -17.70
C MET A 115 12.44 8.03 -17.45
N ARG A 116 12.55 8.60 -16.25
CA ARG A 116 12.01 9.94 -15.95
C ARG A 116 12.65 11.02 -16.81
N ASP A 117 13.97 11.05 -16.92
CA ASP A 117 14.69 12.04 -17.75
C ASP A 117 14.23 12.01 -19.21
N ARG A 118 13.90 10.82 -19.72
CA ARG A 118 13.37 10.64 -21.09
C ARG A 118 11.94 11.15 -21.23
N ASN A 119 11.16 11.07 -20.16
CA ASN A 119 9.73 11.32 -20.13
C ASN A 119 9.41 12.64 -19.42
N ASP A 120 10.27 13.65 -19.59
CA ASP A 120 10.09 15.00 -19.04
C ASP A 120 9.79 15.03 -17.52
N GLY A 121 10.37 14.08 -16.77
CA GLY A 121 10.20 13.97 -15.32
C GLY A 121 9.10 13.02 -14.85
N HIS A 122 8.37 12.37 -15.75
CA HIS A 122 7.23 11.52 -15.42
C HIS A 122 7.50 10.04 -15.62
N LEU A 123 6.75 9.20 -14.90
CA LEU A 123 6.59 7.78 -15.22
C LEU A 123 5.13 7.46 -15.51
N SER A 124 4.90 6.44 -16.32
CA SER A 124 3.55 6.01 -16.68
C SER A 124 3.25 4.60 -16.18
N PHE A 125 1.95 4.28 -16.12
CA PHE A 125 1.48 2.98 -15.68
C PHE A 125 2.10 1.81 -16.44
N PHE A 126 2.14 1.89 -17.77
CA PHE A 126 2.81 0.95 -18.65
C PHE A 126 3.92 1.65 -19.42
N MET A 127 5.11 1.06 -19.40
CA MET A 127 6.26 1.51 -20.16
C MET A 127 7.02 0.31 -20.72
N TYR A 128 7.63 0.48 -21.88
CA TYR A 128 8.65 -0.45 -22.34
C TYR A 128 9.94 -0.31 -21.51
N PRO A 129 10.87 -1.29 -21.59
CA PRO A 129 12.16 -1.22 -20.87
C PRO A 129 12.98 0.07 -21.15
N ASP A 130 12.74 0.73 -22.28
CA ASP A 130 13.43 1.95 -22.67
C ASP A 130 12.80 3.25 -22.13
N GLY A 131 11.68 3.16 -21.41
CA GLY A 131 10.93 4.29 -20.86
C GLY A 131 9.69 4.68 -21.64
N THR A 132 9.54 4.22 -22.90
CA THR A 132 8.43 4.68 -23.76
C THR A 132 7.09 4.23 -23.19
N PRO A 133 6.15 5.14 -22.90
CA PRO A 133 4.86 4.78 -22.34
C PRO A 133 3.95 4.15 -23.42
N PHE A 134 3.10 3.22 -22.99
CA PHE A 134 2.11 2.58 -23.86
C PHE A 134 0.79 2.33 -23.12
N GLN A 135 -0.25 1.98 -23.86
CA GLN A 135 -1.52 1.48 -23.33
C GLN A 135 -1.93 0.20 -24.07
N ILE A 136 -2.95 -0.49 -23.56
CA ILE A 136 -3.54 -1.65 -24.24
C ILE A 136 -4.77 -1.17 -25.04
N ASP A 137 -4.79 -1.46 -26.34
CA ASP A 137 -5.93 -1.16 -27.21
C ASP A 137 -7.10 -2.15 -27.03
N SER A 138 -8.19 -1.94 -27.76
CA SER A 138 -9.37 -2.81 -27.71
C SER A 138 -9.13 -4.25 -28.18
N ASP A 139 -8.04 -4.49 -28.92
CA ASP A 139 -7.64 -5.81 -29.40
C ASP A 139 -6.65 -6.49 -28.44
N GLY A 140 -6.34 -5.86 -27.30
CA GLY A 140 -5.40 -6.38 -26.31
C GLY A 140 -3.93 -6.16 -26.67
N LYS A 141 -3.62 -5.23 -27.59
CA LYS A 141 -2.26 -4.98 -28.06
C LYS A 141 -1.67 -3.70 -27.47
N PRO A 142 -0.36 -3.67 -27.18
CA PRO A 142 0.34 -2.45 -26.82
C PRO A 142 0.29 -1.41 -27.93
N CYS A 143 -0.01 -0.16 -27.57
CA CYS A 143 0.01 1.00 -28.44
C CYS A 143 0.68 2.16 -27.71
N ASP A 144 1.72 2.73 -28.33
CA ASP A 144 2.47 3.84 -27.77
C ASP A 144 1.56 5.06 -27.51
N ILE A 145 1.82 5.75 -26.42
CA ILE A 145 1.12 6.98 -26.07
C ILE A 145 2.13 8.11 -25.85
N ALA A 146 1.64 9.35 -25.88
CA ALA A 146 2.43 10.46 -25.39
C ALA A 146 2.50 10.39 -23.85
N THR A 147 3.60 10.88 -23.28
CA THR A 147 3.74 11.03 -21.83
C THR A 147 2.67 11.98 -21.30
N ASP A 148 1.91 11.55 -20.29
CA ASP A 148 0.99 12.42 -19.57
C ASP A 148 1.79 13.52 -18.84
N GLN A 149 1.25 14.73 -18.80
CA GLN A 149 1.87 15.85 -18.10
C GLN A 149 1.31 16.02 -16.69
N ALA A 150 0.20 15.34 -16.37
CA ALA A 150 -0.33 15.29 -15.03
C ALA A 150 0.41 14.24 -14.19
N TYR A 151 0.68 14.56 -12.92
CA TYR A 151 1.19 13.58 -11.97
C TYR A 151 0.11 12.55 -11.63
N GLY A 152 0.52 11.27 -11.63
CA GLY A 152 -0.36 10.14 -11.33
C GLY A 152 0.17 9.18 -10.28
N PHE A 153 -0.45 8.00 -10.15
CA PHE A 153 -0.05 7.00 -9.17
C PHE A 153 1.34 6.44 -9.46
N SER A 154 1.73 6.30 -10.74
CA SER A 154 3.10 5.92 -11.09
C SER A 154 4.11 6.92 -10.56
N ASP A 155 3.82 8.22 -10.64
CA ASP A 155 4.69 9.25 -10.09
C ASP A 155 4.73 9.22 -8.57
N LEU A 156 3.57 9.12 -7.92
CA LEU A 156 3.44 9.06 -6.47
C LEU A 156 4.20 7.90 -5.84
N PHE A 157 4.05 6.68 -6.38
CA PHE A 157 4.81 5.53 -5.88
C PHE A 157 6.30 5.64 -6.19
N SER A 158 6.66 6.25 -7.33
CA SER A 158 8.07 6.34 -7.75
C SER A 158 8.83 7.41 -7.01
N SER A 159 8.25 8.58 -6.77
CA SER A 159 8.87 9.65 -5.99
C SER A 159 9.20 9.17 -4.57
N LYS A 160 8.25 8.50 -3.92
CA LYS A 160 8.42 7.87 -2.61
C LYS A 160 9.49 6.77 -2.62
N GLY A 161 9.41 5.85 -3.59
CA GLY A 161 10.37 4.75 -3.74
C GLY A 161 11.80 5.22 -4.00
N MET A 162 11.96 6.21 -4.89
CA MET A 162 13.24 6.85 -5.20
C MET A 162 13.82 7.52 -3.95
N TYR A 163 13.01 8.20 -3.15
CA TYR A 163 13.47 8.82 -1.91
C TYR A 163 13.95 7.77 -0.91
N ALA A 164 13.15 6.72 -0.66
CA ALA A 164 13.54 5.62 0.22
C ALA A 164 14.87 4.98 -0.22
N ALA A 165 15.00 4.69 -1.51
CA ALA A 165 16.20 4.12 -2.12
C ALA A 165 17.43 5.03 -1.97
N ALA A 166 17.30 6.32 -2.32
CA ALA A 166 18.40 7.27 -2.25
C ALA A 166 18.88 7.47 -0.80
N ARG A 167 17.95 7.56 0.16
CA ARG A 167 18.29 7.64 1.59
C ARG A 167 19.01 6.39 2.07
N ARG A 168 18.58 5.19 1.66
CA ARG A 168 19.26 3.93 1.99
C ARG A 168 20.68 3.89 1.44
N LEU A 169 20.88 4.35 0.21
CA LEU A 169 22.18 4.35 -0.46
C LEU A 169 23.12 5.48 -0.01
N GLY A 170 22.62 6.47 0.74
CA GLY A 170 23.37 7.68 1.07
C GLY A 170 23.66 8.56 -0.16
N ASP A 171 22.81 8.50 -1.19
CA ASP A 171 22.93 9.32 -2.39
C ASP A 171 22.15 10.63 -2.20
N ASP A 172 22.84 11.67 -1.70
CA ASP A 172 22.22 12.96 -1.42
C ASP A 172 21.68 13.66 -2.68
N ALA A 173 22.26 13.42 -3.86
CA ALA A 173 21.81 14.02 -5.10
C ALA A 173 20.49 13.39 -5.57
N ALA A 174 20.42 12.05 -5.57
CA ALA A 174 19.17 11.35 -5.87
C ALA A 174 18.09 11.62 -4.81
N ALA A 175 18.48 11.80 -3.54
CA ALA A 175 17.53 12.13 -2.47
C ALA A 175 16.96 13.54 -2.63
N LEU A 176 17.76 14.51 -3.10
CA LEU A 176 17.29 15.85 -3.43
C LEU A 176 16.31 15.82 -4.61
N GLU A 177 16.67 15.13 -5.70
CA GLU A 177 15.82 14.96 -6.88
C GLU A 177 14.47 14.32 -6.51
N ALA A 178 14.50 13.23 -5.73
CA ALA A 178 13.29 12.55 -5.30
C ALA A 178 12.44 13.42 -4.36
N ARG A 179 13.06 14.29 -3.55
CA ARG A 179 12.34 15.24 -2.70
C ARG A 179 11.61 16.31 -3.51
N GLU A 180 12.26 16.88 -4.52
CA GLU A 180 11.62 17.84 -5.43
C GLU A 180 10.42 17.19 -6.14
N TYR A 181 10.59 15.95 -6.59
CA TYR A 181 9.50 15.17 -7.19
C TYR A 181 8.35 14.87 -6.21
N ILE A 182 8.65 14.57 -4.94
CA ILE A 182 7.65 14.44 -3.88
C ILE A 182 6.87 15.75 -3.68
N ASP A 183 7.57 16.89 -3.70
CA ASP A 183 6.96 18.20 -3.53
C ASP A 183 6.00 18.53 -4.70
N ASP A 184 6.43 18.27 -5.94
CA ASP A 184 5.59 18.49 -7.13
C ASP A 184 4.35 17.56 -7.16
N VAL A 185 4.53 16.28 -6.82
CA VAL A 185 3.40 15.33 -6.73
C VAL A 185 2.44 15.75 -5.62
N GLU A 186 2.92 16.12 -4.44
CA GLU A 186 2.05 16.56 -3.36
C GLU A 186 1.30 17.85 -3.69
N GLU A 187 1.95 18.82 -4.35
CA GLU A 187 1.29 20.02 -4.85
C GLU A 187 0.12 19.65 -5.78
N SER A 188 0.34 18.71 -6.70
CA SER A 188 -0.72 18.25 -7.61
C SER A 188 -1.90 17.56 -6.92
N ILE A 189 -1.66 16.92 -5.77
CA ILE A 189 -2.71 16.29 -4.97
C ILE A 189 -3.56 17.39 -4.32
N TRP A 190 -2.93 18.40 -3.71
CA TRP A 190 -3.64 19.49 -3.03
C TRP A 190 -4.37 20.45 -3.97
N ASP A 191 -3.84 20.70 -5.17
CA ASP A 191 -4.46 21.61 -6.15
C ASP A 191 -5.53 20.94 -7.04
N ASN A 192 -5.77 19.63 -6.83
CA ASN A 192 -6.67 18.79 -7.61
C ASN A 192 -6.27 18.62 -9.09
N SER A 193 -4.99 18.79 -9.43
CA SER A 193 -4.46 18.51 -10.77
C SER A 193 -3.94 17.08 -10.95
N PHE A 194 -3.76 16.32 -9.85
CA PHE A 194 -3.39 14.91 -9.87
C PHE A 194 -4.41 14.09 -10.67
N GLN A 195 -3.92 13.24 -11.58
CA GLN A 195 -4.77 12.38 -12.42
C GLN A 195 -4.31 10.94 -12.34
N THR A 196 -5.26 10.04 -12.12
CA THR A 196 -4.96 8.61 -12.22
C THR A 196 -4.47 8.26 -13.63
N ASP A 197 -3.28 7.66 -13.67
CA ASP A 197 -2.70 7.01 -14.83
C ASP A 197 -3.00 5.50 -14.84
N GLN A 198 -3.67 5.00 -13.79
CA GLN A 198 -3.98 3.58 -13.65
C GLN A 198 -4.92 3.10 -14.77
N ILE A 199 -4.57 1.96 -15.36
CA ILE A 199 -5.39 1.28 -16.37
C ILE A 199 -6.13 0.12 -15.70
N SER A 200 -7.45 0.05 -15.87
CA SER A 200 -8.26 -1.02 -15.30
C SER A 200 -7.98 -2.34 -16.03
N LEU A 201 -7.62 -3.38 -15.25
CA LEU A 201 -7.43 -4.75 -15.72
C LEU A 201 -8.52 -5.70 -15.21
N ASP A 202 -9.45 -5.20 -14.40
CA ASP A 202 -10.62 -5.92 -13.89
C ASP A 202 -11.89 -5.17 -14.31
N PRO A 203 -12.74 -5.76 -15.18
CA PRO A 203 -14.01 -5.15 -15.58
C PRO A 203 -14.96 -4.82 -14.43
N LYS A 204 -14.82 -5.46 -13.26
CA LYS A 204 -15.62 -5.15 -12.07
C LYS A 204 -15.10 -3.94 -11.29
N ASN A 205 -13.93 -3.41 -11.65
CA ASN A 205 -13.31 -2.27 -11.02
C ASN A 205 -12.87 -1.25 -12.08
N PRO A 206 -13.83 -0.60 -12.78
CA PRO A 206 -13.53 0.38 -13.80
C PRO A 206 -12.83 1.60 -13.20
N ILE A 207 -11.91 2.18 -13.96
CA ILE A 207 -11.21 3.40 -13.59
C ILE A 207 -11.62 4.45 -14.61
N GLU A 208 -12.32 5.48 -14.14
CA GLU A 208 -12.82 6.55 -14.98
C GLU A 208 -12.33 7.90 -14.45
N ARG A 209 -11.79 8.72 -15.36
CA ARG A 209 -11.50 10.12 -15.04
C ARG A 209 -12.82 10.87 -14.91
N ARG A 210 -13.06 11.46 -13.74
CA ARG A 210 -14.27 12.23 -13.44
C ARG A 210 -13.86 13.56 -12.83
N SER A 211 -14.23 14.66 -13.47
CA SER A 211 -13.82 16.01 -13.06
C SER A 211 -14.45 16.48 -11.73
N THR A 212 -15.47 15.77 -11.25
CA THR A 212 -16.21 16.09 -10.02
C THR A 212 -16.03 15.01 -8.95
N TYR A 213 -14.93 14.26 -9.02
CA TYR A 213 -14.65 13.10 -8.18
C TYR A 213 -13.24 13.23 -7.63
N HIS A 214 -13.14 13.62 -6.36
CA HIS A 214 -11.87 13.82 -5.68
C HIS A 214 -11.63 12.63 -4.78
N SER A 215 -10.71 11.76 -5.20
CA SER A 215 -10.39 10.53 -4.49
C SER A 215 -9.41 10.76 -3.35
N HIS A 216 -9.63 10.03 -2.27
CA HIS A 216 -8.75 10.01 -1.10
C HIS A 216 -7.43 9.24 -1.36
N GLY A 217 -7.41 8.33 -2.34
CA GLY A 217 -6.30 7.40 -2.57
C GLY A 217 -4.91 8.05 -2.67
N PRO A 218 -4.73 9.18 -3.39
CA PRO A 218 -3.45 9.89 -3.46
C PRO A 218 -2.98 10.41 -2.09
N PHE A 219 -3.88 10.99 -1.30
CA PHE A 219 -3.58 11.45 0.07
C PHE A 219 -3.18 10.29 0.97
N MET A 220 -3.94 9.19 0.97
CA MET A 220 -3.63 7.99 1.75
C MET A 220 -2.20 7.48 1.46
N ILE A 221 -1.84 7.32 0.18
CA ILE A 221 -0.52 6.82 -0.20
C ILE A 221 0.59 7.80 0.21
N GLN A 222 0.32 9.10 0.12
CA GLN A 222 1.27 10.16 0.49
C GLN A 222 1.62 10.18 1.99
N ILE A 223 0.80 9.59 2.88
CA ILE A 223 1.15 9.37 4.29
C ILE A 223 2.44 8.52 4.42
N GLY A 224 2.65 7.55 3.53
CA GLY A 224 3.89 6.78 3.49
C GLY A 224 5.11 7.67 3.23
N THR A 225 4.98 8.66 2.35
CA THR A 225 6.03 9.63 2.04
C THR A 225 6.36 10.49 3.26
N THR A 226 5.34 11.01 3.96
CA THR A 226 5.56 11.86 5.14
C THR A 226 6.20 11.09 6.28
N CYS A 227 5.92 9.78 6.42
CA CYS A 227 6.65 8.90 7.34
C CYS A 227 8.16 8.86 7.02
N LEU A 228 8.55 8.69 5.76
CA LEU A 228 9.96 8.72 5.36
C LEU A 228 10.61 10.09 5.62
N LEU A 229 9.87 11.17 5.39
CA LEU A 229 10.33 12.53 5.70
C LEU A 229 10.59 12.70 7.20
N VAL A 230 9.69 12.23 8.07
CA VAL A 230 9.88 12.24 9.53
C VAL A 230 11.08 11.39 9.95
N GLU A 231 11.21 10.16 9.46
CA GLU A 231 12.35 9.28 9.75
C GLU A 231 13.70 9.90 9.32
N SER A 232 13.67 10.70 8.26
CA SER A 232 14.83 11.48 7.78
C SER A 232 15.07 12.79 8.53
N ARG A 233 14.23 13.13 9.53
CA ARG A 233 14.21 14.40 10.26
C ARG A 233 14.03 15.63 9.36
N HIS A 234 13.22 15.50 8.31
CA HIS A 234 12.87 16.63 7.45
C HIS A 234 11.97 17.62 8.22
N PRO A 235 12.27 18.94 8.22
CA PRO A 235 11.61 19.90 9.11
C PRO A 235 10.10 20.06 8.90
N THR A 236 9.59 19.73 7.71
CA THR A 236 8.15 19.80 7.40
C THR A 236 7.44 18.45 7.46
N GLY A 237 8.15 17.35 7.74
CA GLY A 237 7.60 16.00 7.66
C GLY A 237 6.39 15.78 8.58
N ILE A 238 6.49 16.24 9.83
CA ILE A 238 5.42 16.11 10.82
C ILE A 238 4.20 16.93 10.41
N GLU A 239 4.38 18.19 10.05
CA GLU A 239 3.25 19.05 9.68
C GLU A 239 2.52 18.54 8.44
N ARG A 240 3.26 18.12 7.41
CA ARG A 240 2.68 17.55 6.18
C ARG A 240 1.85 16.31 6.48
N GLY A 241 2.38 15.38 7.27
CA GLY A 241 1.65 14.15 7.59
C GLY A 241 0.39 14.38 8.43
N LEU A 242 0.44 15.30 9.40
CA LEU A 242 -0.74 15.68 10.18
C LEU A 242 -1.81 16.33 9.28
N ALA A 243 -1.42 17.25 8.40
CA ALA A 243 -2.35 17.91 7.48
C ALA A 243 -3.07 16.92 6.55
N ILE A 244 -2.34 15.93 6.03
CA ILE A 244 -2.93 14.87 5.18
C ILE A 244 -3.90 14.01 5.98
N ILE A 245 -3.51 13.54 7.16
CA ILE A 245 -4.36 12.65 7.97
C ILE A 245 -5.63 13.37 8.43
N GLU A 246 -5.52 14.64 8.83
CA GLU A 246 -6.67 15.46 9.20
C GLU A 246 -7.59 15.72 8.01
N HIS A 247 -7.04 15.88 6.80
CA HIS A 247 -7.84 15.97 5.58
C HIS A 247 -8.62 14.68 5.32
N GLU A 248 -8.00 13.50 5.42
CA GLU A 248 -8.68 12.21 5.25
C GLU A 248 -9.82 12.04 6.28
N LEU A 249 -9.57 12.39 7.55
CA LEU A 249 -10.56 12.25 8.62
C LEU A 249 -11.72 13.25 8.50
N SER A 250 -11.43 14.50 8.10
CA SER A 250 -12.46 15.54 7.96
C SER A 250 -13.25 15.45 6.64
N SER A 251 -12.62 14.99 5.56
CA SER A 251 -13.24 14.94 4.22
C SER A 251 -13.83 13.58 3.89
N HIS A 252 -13.17 12.48 4.26
CA HIS A 252 -13.50 11.13 3.78
C HIS A 252 -14.06 10.18 4.86
N THR A 253 -14.06 10.58 6.13
CA THR A 253 -14.55 9.74 7.24
C THR A 253 -15.77 10.35 7.92
N ASN A 254 -16.83 9.59 8.19
CA ASN A 254 -17.94 10.05 9.01
C ASN A 254 -17.62 9.92 10.49
N LEU A 255 -17.16 11.02 11.09
CA LEU A 255 -16.94 11.15 12.53
C LEU A 255 -17.91 12.17 13.12
N ASP A 256 -18.25 11.98 14.39
CA ASP A 256 -19.20 12.81 15.15
C ASP A 256 -20.57 12.98 14.45
N GLY A 257 -20.96 11.99 13.62
CA GLY A 257 -22.18 12.02 12.84
C GLY A 257 -22.27 13.16 11.81
N ARG A 258 -21.14 13.67 11.29
CA ARG A 258 -21.13 14.80 10.35
C ARG A 258 -21.93 14.55 9.06
N VAL A 259 -22.00 13.31 8.59
CA VAL A 259 -22.77 12.91 7.41
C VAL A 259 -24.03 12.16 7.85
N SER A 260 -25.19 12.78 7.61
CA SER A 260 -26.47 12.17 7.93
C SER A 260 -26.69 10.85 7.18
N GLY A 261 -27.13 9.82 7.92
CA GLY A 261 -27.43 8.49 7.37
C GLY A 261 -26.24 7.54 7.26
N LEU A 262 -25.02 8.01 7.57
CA LEU A 262 -23.85 7.15 7.73
C LEU A 262 -23.66 6.75 9.21
N LEU A 263 -22.89 5.68 9.43
CA LEU A 263 -22.50 5.22 10.75
C LEU A 263 -21.15 5.82 11.12
N GLU A 264 -20.90 5.93 12.42
CA GLU A 264 -19.63 6.41 12.96
C GLU A 264 -18.47 5.54 12.45
N GLY A 265 -17.43 6.20 11.92
CA GLY A 265 -16.23 5.58 11.34
C GLY A 265 -16.35 5.17 9.88
N ASP A 266 -17.50 5.39 9.21
CA ASP A 266 -17.64 5.05 7.80
C ASP A 266 -16.65 5.85 6.95
N PHE A 267 -15.92 5.17 6.07
CA PHE A 267 -14.92 5.79 5.22
C PHE A 267 -15.31 5.61 3.74
N PHE A 268 -15.32 6.68 2.96
CA PHE A 268 -15.74 6.66 1.55
C PHE A 268 -14.67 7.17 0.60
N GLU A 269 -14.65 6.59 -0.60
CA GLU A 269 -13.54 6.74 -1.55
C GLU A 269 -13.34 8.18 -2.04
N SER A 270 -14.41 9.00 -2.09
CA SER A 270 -14.36 10.30 -2.77
C SER A 270 -15.39 11.31 -2.31
N VAL A 271 -15.05 12.58 -2.52
CA VAL A 271 -15.93 13.74 -2.39
C VAL A 271 -16.17 14.41 -3.74
N ASP A 272 -17.26 15.16 -3.85
CA ASP A 272 -17.51 16.01 -5.01
C ASP A 272 -16.82 17.39 -4.90
N THR A 273 -17.07 18.28 -5.86
CA THR A 273 -16.47 19.63 -5.89
C THR A 273 -16.91 20.53 -4.73
N ASP A 274 -18.01 20.21 -4.07
CA ASP A 274 -18.51 20.95 -2.91
C ASP A 274 -17.97 20.35 -1.60
N GLY A 275 -17.17 19.28 -1.66
CA GLY A 275 -16.61 18.57 -0.52
C GLY A 275 -17.59 17.60 0.15
N GLU A 276 -18.73 17.32 -0.50
CA GLU A 276 -19.73 16.38 0.01
C GLU A 276 -19.41 14.94 -0.43
N PRO A 277 -19.83 13.91 0.32
CA PRO A 277 -19.60 12.51 -0.07
C PRO A 277 -20.16 12.21 -1.46
N TYR A 278 -19.30 11.76 -2.37
CA TYR A 278 -19.69 11.54 -3.77
C TYR A 278 -20.62 10.32 -3.89
N ARG A 279 -21.79 10.54 -4.49
CA ARG A 279 -22.76 9.48 -4.82
C ARG A 279 -22.87 9.34 -6.32
N ASP A 280 -22.85 8.11 -6.82
CA ASP A 280 -23.07 7.88 -8.25
C ASP A 280 -24.55 8.07 -8.64
N GLU A 281 -24.85 7.95 -9.94
CA GLU A 281 -26.21 8.13 -10.48
C GLU A 281 -27.24 7.17 -9.87
N SER A 282 -26.80 6.04 -9.32
CA SER A 282 -27.64 5.05 -8.64
C SER A 282 -27.77 5.30 -7.13
N GLY A 283 -27.08 6.33 -6.61
CA GLY A 283 -27.06 6.71 -5.21
C GLY A 283 -26.05 5.94 -4.35
N VAL A 284 -25.19 5.13 -4.96
CA VAL A 284 -24.15 4.37 -4.25
C VAL A 284 -23.11 5.32 -3.67
N LEU A 285 -22.76 5.10 -2.40
CA LEU A 285 -21.61 5.73 -1.77
C LEU A 285 -20.52 4.66 -1.59
N LEU A 286 -19.52 4.72 -2.46
CA LEU A 286 -18.47 3.71 -2.55
C LEU A 286 -17.49 3.82 -1.38
N SER A 287 -17.19 2.66 -0.80
CA SER A 287 -16.09 2.43 0.13
C SER A 287 -15.26 1.26 -0.38
N ASP A 288 -13.93 1.40 -0.42
CA ASP A 288 -13.01 0.26 -0.41
C ASP A 288 -12.54 0.03 1.03
N PRO A 289 -13.06 -1.00 1.72
CA PRO A 289 -12.62 -1.32 3.07
C PRO A 289 -11.11 -1.58 3.16
N GLY A 290 -10.47 -2.09 2.10
CA GLY A 290 -9.02 -2.26 2.06
C GLY A 290 -8.27 -0.92 2.16
N HIS A 291 -8.70 0.10 1.40
CA HIS A 291 -8.05 1.41 1.44
C HIS A 291 -8.23 2.08 2.79
N SER A 292 -9.44 2.09 3.36
CA SER A 292 -9.66 2.67 4.70
C SER A 292 -8.82 1.99 5.80
N LEU A 293 -8.59 0.68 5.70
CA LEU A 293 -7.75 -0.06 6.65
C LEU A 293 -6.24 0.20 6.41
N GLU A 294 -5.81 0.38 5.15
CA GLU A 294 -4.47 0.84 4.81
C GLU A 294 -4.22 2.26 5.35
N PHE A 295 -5.17 3.18 5.18
CA PHE A 295 -5.15 4.52 5.78
C PHE A 295 -4.89 4.46 7.28
N VAL A 296 -5.66 3.65 8.02
CA VAL A 296 -5.46 3.50 9.48
C VAL A 296 -4.04 3.02 9.80
N GLY A 297 -3.54 2.01 9.07
CA GLY A 297 -2.20 1.48 9.28
C GLY A 297 -1.09 2.49 9.00
N LEU A 298 -1.20 3.24 7.89
CA LEU A 298 -0.24 4.28 7.52
C LEU A 298 -0.29 5.46 8.49
N ALA A 299 -1.49 5.91 8.88
CA ALA A 299 -1.67 6.99 9.84
C ALA A 299 -1.06 6.60 11.20
N ALA A 300 -1.39 5.42 11.73
CA ALA A 300 -0.85 4.96 13.01
C ALA A 300 0.68 4.83 12.97
N LYS A 301 1.25 4.37 11.85
CA LYS A 301 2.70 4.31 11.64
C LYS A 301 3.33 5.71 11.67
N PHE A 302 2.75 6.65 10.93
CA PHE A 302 3.20 8.03 10.89
C PHE A 302 3.18 8.68 12.29
N LEU A 303 2.07 8.53 13.03
CA LEU A 303 1.95 9.09 14.39
C LEU A 303 3.06 8.57 15.32
N ARG A 304 3.33 7.26 15.25
CA ARG A 304 4.42 6.65 16.02
C ARG A 304 5.78 7.23 15.61
N ALA A 305 6.07 7.33 14.32
CA ALA A 305 7.33 7.90 13.83
C ALA A 305 7.50 9.37 14.26
N ALA A 306 6.42 10.17 14.21
CA ALA A 306 6.43 11.56 14.64
C ALA A 306 6.75 11.70 16.13
N GLU A 307 6.16 10.87 16.98
CA GLU A 307 6.47 10.86 18.42
C GLU A 307 7.89 10.37 18.72
N GLU A 308 8.31 9.27 18.11
CA GLU A 308 9.64 8.67 18.33
C GLU A 308 10.77 9.58 17.84
N SER A 309 10.51 10.44 16.85
CA SER A 309 11.49 11.43 16.37
C SER A 309 11.95 12.41 17.46
N GLY A 310 11.04 12.72 18.40
CA GLY A 310 11.20 13.76 19.42
C GLY A 310 11.12 15.19 18.88
N ASP A 311 10.79 15.37 17.60
CA ASP A 311 10.82 16.66 16.90
C ASP A 311 9.44 17.36 16.86
N ALA A 312 8.37 16.68 17.32
CA ALA A 312 7.02 17.24 17.38
C ALA A 312 6.89 18.33 18.46
N ASP A 313 6.31 19.47 18.10
CA ASP A 313 5.98 20.51 19.07
C ASP A 313 4.71 20.20 19.89
N LYS A 314 4.36 21.09 20.81
CA LYS A 314 3.21 20.87 21.70
C LYS A 314 1.89 20.77 20.93
N ASP A 315 1.68 21.62 19.93
CA ASP A 315 0.44 21.68 19.17
C ASP A 315 0.32 20.43 18.28
N GLN A 316 1.44 19.98 17.70
CA GLN A 316 1.54 18.73 16.95
C GLN A 316 1.25 17.50 17.84
N LEU A 317 1.76 17.46 19.07
CA LEU A 317 1.46 16.37 20.02
C LEU A 317 -0.02 16.32 20.43
N GLU A 318 -0.69 17.47 20.55
CA GLU A 318 -2.13 17.54 20.80
C GLU A 318 -2.92 16.98 19.61
N ARG A 319 -2.55 17.34 18.37
CA ARG A 319 -3.14 16.79 17.13
C ARG A 319 -2.92 15.28 17.00
N ILE A 320 -1.70 14.80 17.26
CA ILE A 320 -1.37 13.36 17.29
C ILE A 320 -2.28 12.60 18.25
N THR A 321 -2.49 13.16 19.44
CA THR A 321 -3.35 12.54 20.47
C THR A 321 -4.81 12.46 20.00
N GLU A 322 -5.32 13.50 19.34
CA GLU A 322 -6.69 13.51 18.83
C GLU A 322 -6.88 12.50 17.70
N ILE A 323 -6.02 12.54 16.67
CA ILE A 323 -6.06 11.61 15.54
C ILE A 323 -6.02 10.17 16.03
N ARG A 324 -5.11 9.85 16.95
CA ARG A 324 -4.97 8.50 17.53
C ARG A 324 -6.28 7.96 18.10
N ARG A 325 -7.10 8.80 18.72
CA ARG A 325 -8.38 8.37 19.31
C ARG A 325 -9.41 7.99 18.25
N GLN A 326 -9.27 8.50 17.04
CA GLN A 326 -10.21 8.29 15.94
C GLN A 326 -9.87 7.02 15.14
N LEU A 327 -8.59 6.67 15.02
CA LEU A 327 -8.12 5.52 14.22
C LEU A 327 -8.78 4.16 14.58
N PRO A 328 -8.96 3.78 15.86
CA PRO A 328 -9.64 2.53 16.23
C PRO A 328 -11.11 2.48 15.81
N ILE A 329 -11.79 3.63 15.77
CA ILE A 329 -13.18 3.75 15.34
C ILE A 329 -13.30 3.43 13.84
N VAL A 330 -12.39 4.01 13.04
CA VAL A 330 -12.30 3.76 11.60
C VAL A 330 -11.90 2.31 11.30
N LEU A 331 -10.95 1.76 12.07
CA LEU A 331 -10.52 0.37 11.99
C LEU A 331 -11.70 -0.60 12.16
N GLU A 332 -12.43 -0.47 13.26
CA GLU A 332 -13.53 -1.38 13.58
C GLU A 332 -14.64 -1.27 12.52
N ARG A 333 -15.07 -0.04 12.19
CA ARG A 333 -16.17 0.15 11.25
C ARG A 333 -15.88 -0.45 9.88
N ASN A 334 -14.71 -0.19 9.32
CA ASN A 334 -14.41 -0.62 7.97
C ASN A 334 -14.01 -2.09 7.90
N PHE A 335 -13.43 -2.64 8.96
CA PHE A 335 -13.29 -4.09 9.09
C PHE A 335 -14.67 -4.78 9.07
N GLU A 336 -15.65 -4.27 9.81
CA GLU A 336 -17.01 -4.82 9.83
C GLU A 336 -17.75 -4.66 8.50
N ASN A 337 -17.55 -3.55 7.80
CA ASN A 337 -18.12 -3.35 6.47
C ASN A 337 -17.53 -4.34 5.44
N GLY A 338 -16.22 -4.64 5.52
CA GLY A 338 -15.50 -5.36 4.46
C GLY A 338 -15.23 -6.85 4.69
N TYR A 339 -15.13 -7.31 5.93
CA TYR A 339 -14.62 -8.65 6.22
C TYR A 339 -15.63 -9.76 5.89
N PHE A 340 -15.17 -10.76 5.13
CA PHE A 340 -15.95 -11.93 4.73
C PHE A 340 -15.63 -13.17 5.59
N GLU A 341 -16.65 -13.95 5.94
CA GLU A 341 -16.50 -15.22 6.67
C GLU A 341 -15.60 -16.24 5.93
N ALA A 342 -15.58 -16.19 4.58
CA ALA A 342 -14.68 -17.00 3.75
C ALA A 342 -13.17 -16.74 4.04
N GLY A 343 -12.87 -15.63 4.73
CA GLY A 343 -11.54 -15.20 5.14
C GLY A 343 -10.92 -14.32 4.06
N GLY A 344 -11.14 -13.01 4.18
CA GLY A 344 -10.65 -11.95 3.30
C GLY A 344 -11.48 -10.68 3.49
N ILE A 345 -11.12 -9.59 2.78
CA ILE A 345 -11.82 -8.31 2.82
C ILE A 345 -12.26 -7.96 1.41
N SER A 346 -13.52 -7.56 1.24
CA SER A 346 -14.11 -7.24 -0.06
C SER A 346 -13.48 -6.01 -0.71
N LYS A 347 -13.35 -6.00 -2.04
CA LYS A 347 -12.81 -4.85 -2.79
C LYS A 347 -13.73 -3.62 -2.79
N ALA A 348 -15.05 -3.78 -2.69
CA ALA A 348 -15.97 -2.64 -2.71
C ALA A 348 -17.24 -2.89 -1.90
N PHE A 349 -17.69 -1.86 -1.20
CA PHE A 349 -18.87 -1.85 -0.34
C PHE A 349 -19.68 -0.57 -0.53
N ASP A 350 -21.00 -0.68 -0.51
CA ASP A 350 -21.91 0.48 -0.52
C ASP A 350 -22.32 0.83 0.91
N LEU A 351 -21.93 2.02 1.36
CA LEU A 351 -22.24 2.52 2.70
C LEU A 351 -23.73 2.84 2.89
N VAL A 352 -24.49 3.02 1.80
CA VAL A 352 -25.91 3.34 1.85
C VAL A 352 -26.74 2.08 2.08
N THR A 353 -26.59 1.11 1.18
CA THR A 353 -27.37 -0.14 1.25
C THR A 353 -26.76 -1.18 2.18
N ARG A 354 -25.51 -0.96 2.64
CA ARG A 354 -24.73 -1.89 3.46
C ARG A 354 -24.50 -3.23 2.79
N LYS A 355 -24.16 -3.19 1.51
CA LYS A 355 -23.94 -4.39 0.68
C LYS A 355 -22.57 -4.35 0.03
N HIS A 356 -21.95 -5.51 -0.07
CA HIS A 356 -20.76 -5.68 -0.89
C HIS A 356 -21.11 -5.51 -2.38
N LEU A 357 -20.38 -4.63 -3.05
CA LEU A 357 -20.50 -4.36 -4.48
C LEU A 357 -19.55 -5.26 -5.28
N ASN A 358 -18.33 -5.43 -4.78
CA ASN A 358 -17.34 -6.35 -5.34
C ASN A 358 -16.80 -7.26 -4.23
N THR A 359 -17.11 -8.55 -4.35
CA THR A 359 -16.78 -9.59 -3.37
C THR A 359 -15.46 -10.30 -3.63
N ASP A 360 -14.71 -9.85 -4.64
CA ASP A 360 -13.33 -10.28 -4.82
C ASP A 360 -12.49 -9.72 -3.66
N MET A 361 -11.56 -10.53 -3.14
CA MET A 361 -10.76 -10.24 -1.95
C MET A 361 -9.27 -10.21 -2.33
N PRO A 362 -8.71 -9.04 -2.62
CA PRO A 362 -7.28 -8.87 -2.84
C PRO A 362 -6.47 -9.23 -1.59
N TRP A 363 -5.27 -9.78 -1.79
CA TRP A 363 -4.41 -10.18 -0.67
C TRP A 363 -3.99 -9.02 0.22
N TRP A 364 -3.67 -7.87 -0.39
CA TRP A 364 -3.00 -6.76 0.26
C TRP A 364 -3.82 -6.18 1.41
N ASN A 365 -5.15 -6.23 1.33
CA ASN A 365 -6.04 -5.79 2.41
C ASN A 365 -5.68 -6.44 3.76
N LEU A 366 -5.22 -7.70 3.75
CA LEU A 366 -4.93 -8.45 4.97
C LEU A 366 -3.66 -8.00 5.70
N PRO A 367 -2.44 -7.99 5.11
CA PRO A 367 -1.25 -7.47 5.80
C PRO A 367 -1.40 -6.00 6.18
N GLU A 368 -2.11 -5.19 5.38
CA GLU A 368 -2.42 -3.80 5.74
C GLU A 368 -3.27 -3.71 7.02
N THR A 369 -4.32 -4.52 7.10
CA THR A 369 -5.19 -4.56 8.29
C THR A 369 -4.48 -5.17 9.50
N ILE A 370 -3.59 -6.15 9.30
CA ILE A 370 -2.74 -6.71 10.36
C ILE A 370 -1.87 -5.60 10.96
N ARG A 371 -1.23 -4.78 10.12
CA ARG A 371 -0.45 -3.60 10.56
C ARG A 371 -1.32 -2.61 11.33
N ALA A 372 -2.47 -2.24 10.76
CA ALA A 372 -3.40 -1.30 11.39
C ALA A 372 -3.82 -1.77 12.79
N ALA A 373 -4.24 -3.03 12.91
CA ALA A 373 -4.65 -3.61 14.18
C ALA A 373 -3.50 -3.70 15.19
N ALA A 374 -2.29 -4.04 14.75
CA ALA A 374 -1.11 -4.10 15.61
C ALA A 374 -0.73 -2.73 16.17
N LEU A 375 -0.70 -1.70 15.33
CA LEU A 375 -0.34 -0.34 15.75
C LEU A 375 -1.40 0.28 16.64
N CYS A 376 -2.69 0.13 16.31
CA CYS A 376 -3.77 0.56 17.19
C CYS A 376 -3.73 -0.17 18.55
N LEU A 377 -3.40 -1.47 18.57
CA LEU A 377 -3.31 -2.25 19.81
C LEU A 377 -2.27 -1.67 20.80
N VAL A 378 -1.11 -1.23 20.30
CA VAL A 378 -0.04 -0.66 21.13
C VAL A 378 -0.47 0.65 21.79
N THR A 379 -1.35 1.41 21.13
CA THR A 379 -1.81 2.72 21.61
C THR A 379 -3.21 2.69 22.22
N ALA A 380 -3.83 1.52 22.34
CA ALA A 380 -5.23 1.40 22.72
C ALA A 380 -5.52 1.91 24.14
N ALA A 381 -6.62 2.64 24.30
CA ALA A 381 -6.93 3.35 25.55
C ALA A 381 -7.42 2.44 26.67
N ASP A 382 -8.14 1.36 26.33
CA ASP A 382 -8.72 0.42 27.30
C ASP A 382 -8.78 -1.02 26.78
N GLU A 383 -9.23 -1.95 27.63
CA GLU A 383 -9.30 -3.37 27.26
C GLU A 383 -10.39 -3.71 26.23
N THR A 384 -11.42 -2.86 26.06
CA THR A 384 -12.42 -3.05 25.01
C THR A 384 -11.78 -2.81 23.65
N GLU A 385 -11.04 -1.71 23.53
CA GLU A 385 -10.33 -1.35 22.30
C GLU A 385 -9.21 -2.36 21.99
N LYS A 386 -8.45 -2.80 23.00
CA LYS A 386 -7.47 -3.87 22.82
C LYS A 386 -8.11 -5.18 22.38
N ALA A 387 -9.25 -5.56 22.95
CA ALA A 387 -9.97 -6.77 22.55
C ALA A 387 -10.45 -6.67 21.09
N MET A 388 -10.92 -5.50 20.66
CA MET A 388 -11.26 -5.22 19.26
C MET A 388 -10.03 -5.38 18.35
N CYS A 389 -8.92 -4.73 18.68
CA CYS A 389 -7.70 -4.81 17.86
C CYS A 389 -7.17 -6.25 17.76
N ARG A 390 -7.15 -7.00 18.87
CA ARG A 390 -6.76 -8.42 18.88
C ARG A 390 -7.70 -9.27 18.02
N ARG A 391 -9.01 -9.02 18.04
CA ARG A 391 -10.01 -9.68 17.19
C ARG A 391 -9.68 -9.45 15.70
N VAL A 392 -9.53 -8.19 15.30
CA VAL A 392 -9.23 -7.81 13.91
C VAL A 392 -7.92 -8.46 13.45
N PHE A 393 -6.85 -8.33 14.25
CA PHE A 393 -5.56 -8.96 13.95
C PHE A 393 -5.71 -10.47 13.74
N ARG A 394 -6.37 -11.16 14.68
CA ARG A 394 -6.57 -12.61 14.67
C ARG A 394 -7.33 -13.07 13.43
N ASP A 395 -8.39 -12.36 13.06
CA ASP A 395 -9.22 -12.67 11.89
C ASP A 395 -8.44 -12.46 10.59
N CYS A 396 -7.75 -11.33 10.44
CA CYS A 396 -6.92 -11.06 9.26
C CYS A 396 -5.72 -12.02 9.14
N HIS A 397 -5.02 -12.29 10.24
CA HIS A 397 -3.94 -13.26 10.27
C HIS A 397 -4.41 -14.65 9.83
N ASN A 398 -5.47 -15.17 10.47
CA ASN A 398 -6.00 -16.49 10.14
C ASN A 398 -6.54 -16.57 8.71
N ALA A 399 -7.06 -15.46 8.16
CA ALA A 399 -7.41 -15.35 6.75
C ALA A 399 -6.17 -15.39 5.85
N PHE A 400 -5.10 -14.66 6.20
CA PHE A 400 -3.88 -14.55 5.41
C PHE A 400 -3.13 -15.87 5.25
N LEU A 401 -3.23 -16.77 6.23
CA LEU A 401 -2.74 -18.16 6.10
C LEU A 401 -3.34 -18.90 4.90
N LYS A 402 -4.58 -18.55 4.49
CA LYS A 402 -5.25 -19.15 3.32
C LYS A 402 -4.81 -18.53 1.99
N PHE A 403 -4.18 -17.36 2.02
CA PHE A 403 -3.61 -16.70 0.85
C PHE A 403 -2.16 -17.10 0.62
N THR A 404 -1.40 -17.29 1.70
CA THR A 404 0.03 -17.61 1.68
C THR A 404 0.28 -18.95 0.96
N ARG A 405 1.30 -19.00 0.10
CA ARG A 405 1.76 -20.21 -0.61
C ARG A 405 3.08 -20.75 -0.04
N PRO A 406 3.06 -21.68 0.94
CA PRO A 406 4.27 -22.36 1.41
C PRO A 406 5.04 -23.07 0.30
N ASP A 407 4.35 -23.48 -0.75
CA ASP A 407 4.91 -24.16 -1.93
C ASP A 407 5.43 -23.18 -3.01
N LEU A 408 5.17 -21.88 -2.88
CA LEU A 408 5.57 -20.85 -3.84
C LEU A 408 6.13 -19.62 -3.11
N HIS A 409 7.30 -19.81 -2.50
CA HIS A 409 8.11 -18.73 -1.91
C HIS A 409 7.42 -17.90 -0.81
N LEU A 410 6.38 -18.46 -0.17
CA LEU A 410 5.53 -17.74 0.80
C LEU A 410 4.85 -16.49 0.23
N MET A 411 4.78 -16.35 -1.09
CA MET A 411 4.00 -15.30 -1.73
C MET A 411 2.50 -15.61 -1.60
N ALA A 412 1.67 -14.56 -1.52
CA ALA A 412 0.23 -14.72 -1.41
C ALA A 412 -0.41 -14.89 -2.80
N TYR A 413 -1.48 -15.69 -2.93
CA TYR A 413 -2.40 -15.57 -4.06
C TYR A 413 -2.86 -14.11 -4.19
N GLN A 414 -2.88 -13.52 -5.39
CA GLN A 414 -3.30 -12.13 -5.53
C GLN A 414 -4.77 -11.91 -5.14
N THR A 415 -5.68 -12.74 -5.65
CA THR A 415 -7.10 -12.54 -5.42
C THR A 415 -7.79 -13.86 -5.09
N ARG A 416 -8.64 -13.84 -4.05
CA ARG A 416 -9.59 -14.93 -3.76
C ARG A 416 -11.00 -14.41 -3.97
N GLY A 417 -11.88 -15.20 -4.57
CA GLY A 417 -13.27 -14.83 -4.77
C GLY A 417 -14.14 -15.13 -3.54
N ALA A 418 -15.42 -14.76 -3.58
CA ALA A 418 -16.37 -14.96 -2.47
C ALA A 418 -16.46 -16.40 -1.93
N SER A 419 -16.13 -17.41 -2.74
CA SER A 419 -16.07 -18.83 -2.31
C SER A 419 -14.83 -19.16 -1.47
N GLY A 420 -13.90 -18.21 -1.32
CA GLY A 420 -12.60 -18.42 -0.71
C GLY A 420 -11.60 -19.16 -1.60
N GLN A 421 -11.88 -19.37 -2.89
CA GLN A 421 -10.91 -19.98 -3.82
C GLN A 421 -10.08 -18.91 -4.53
N PRO A 422 -8.80 -19.18 -4.85
CA PRO A 422 -8.02 -18.30 -5.72
C PRO A 422 -8.71 -18.12 -7.08
N ILE A 423 -8.70 -16.91 -7.60
CA ILE A 423 -9.26 -16.56 -8.90
C ILE A 423 -8.27 -15.74 -9.71
N SER A 424 -8.30 -15.87 -11.04
CA SER A 424 -7.41 -15.15 -11.97
C SER A 424 -7.91 -13.73 -12.25
N VAL A 425 -8.22 -12.97 -11.20
CA VAL A 425 -8.58 -11.55 -11.27
C VAL A 425 -7.38 -10.73 -10.83
N ILE A 426 -6.99 -9.78 -11.68
CA ILE A 426 -5.91 -8.82 -11.38
C ILE A 426 -6.52 -7.68 -10.57
N PRO A 427 -6.19 -7.51 -9.28
CA PRO A 427 -6.85 -6.51 -8.45
C PRO A 427 -6.41 -5.07 -8.79
N ALA A 428 -5.17 -4.92 -9.25
CA ALA A 428 -4.56 -3.63 -9.59
C ALA A 428 -3.44 -3.80 -10.63
N THR A 429 -2.51 -4.72 -10.37
CA THR A 429 -1.37 -5.08 -11.24
C THR A 429 -1.22 -6.59 -11.36
N ALA A 430 -0.73 -7.06 -12.51
CA ALA A 430 -0.47 -8.48 -12.73
C ALA A 430 0.82 -8.97 -12.07
N ASP A 431 1.75 -8.07 -11.78
CA ASP A 431 3.01 -8.40 -11.11
C ASP A 431 2.73 -8.80 -9.64
N ALA A 432 3.41 -9.85 -9.16
CA ALA A 432 3.32 -10.25 -7.77
C ALA A 432 3.94 -9.18 -6.85
N ASP A 433 3.54 -9.19 -5.57
CA ASP A 433 4.04 -8.24 -4.58
C ASP A 433 5.57 -8.27 -4.49
N PRO A 434 6.28 -7.14 -4.71
CA PRO A 434 7.74 -7.07 -4.52
C PRO A 434 8.16 -7.06 -3.05
N GLY A 435 7.22 -7.36 -2.13
CA GLY A 435 7.40 -7.22 -0.68
C GLY A 435 6.95 -5.86 -0.16
N TYR A 436 6.15 -5.12 -0.94
CA TYR A 436 5.67 -3.80 -0.56
C TYR A 436 4.52 -3.92 0.45
N HIS A 437 3.34 -4.41 0.04
CA HIS A 437 2.18 -4.50 0.93
C HIS A 437 2.35 -5.59 1.99
N THR A 438 2.87 -6.75 1.60
CA THR A 438 3.08 -7.86 2.54
C THR A 438 4.28 -7.58 3.42
N GLY A 439 5.43 -7.29 2.82
CA GLY A 439 6.69 -7.26 3.54
C GLY A 439 6.79 -6.05 4.48
N LEU A 440 6.54 -4.83 4.00
CA LEU A 440 6.63 -3.63 4.84
C LEU A 440 5.59 -3.64 5.97
N SER A 441 4.35 -4.04 5.68
CA SER A 441 3.29 -4.06 6.71
C SER A 441 3.54 -5.12 7.79
N LEU A 442 4.13 -6.27 7.43
CA LEU A 442 4.54 -7.27 8.40
C LEU A 442 5.80 -6.85 9.19
N ILE A 443 6.74 -6.14 8.57
CA ILE A 443 7.90 -5.54 9.29
C ILE A 443 7.40 -4.55 10.35
N ASP A 444 6.52 -3.62 9.97
CA ASP A 444 5.91 -2.65 10.89
C ASP A 444 5.20 -3.37 12.06
N THR A 445 4.49 -4.47 11.76
CA THR A 445 3.82 -5.31 12.76
C THR A 445 4.81 -5.97 13.72
N ILE A 446 5.90 -6.53 13.19
CA ILE A 446 6.97 -7.14 13.98
C ILE A 446 7.57 -6.11 14.94
N GLU A 447 7.85 -4.90 14.46
CA GLU A 447 8.44 -3.80 15.26
C GLU A 447 7.47 -3.21 16.28
N ALA A 448 6.16 -3.37 16.09
CA ALA A 448 5.14 -2.94 17.04
C ALA A 448 4.91 -3.95 18.19
N LEU A 449 5.06 -5.24 17.93
CA LEU A 449 4.67 -6.31 18.86
C LEU A 449 5.83 -7.10 19.48
N LYS A 450 7.05 -6.89 19.00
CA LYS A 450 8.29 -7.34 19.65
C LYS A 450 8.50 -6.60 20.97
#